data_AF-A0A4U3ANV3-F1
#
_entry.id   AF-A0A4U3ANV3-F1
#
_cell.length_a   1.000
_cell.length_b   1.000
_cell.length_c   1.000
_cell.angle_alpha   90.00
_cell.angle_beta   90.00
_cell.angle_gamma   90.00
#
_symmetry.space_group_name_H-M   'P 1'
#
loop_
_entity.id
_entity.type
_entity.pdbx_description
1 polymer ?
#
loop_
_entity_poly.entity_id
_entity_poly.type
_entity_poly.pdbx_seq_one_letter_code
_entity_poly.pdbx_strand_id
1 'polypeptide(L)'
;SVANETQIHTHMCYSNFEDIVDAIRALDADVISIETSRSHGEFIDTLKHTTYEKGIGLGVYDIHSPRVPSKDEMYKIVEQSLEVCDPKYFWINPDCGLKTRRTEEVIPALEHMVQAAKDARSLLKTNA
;
A
#
# COMPACT_ATOMS: atom_id res chain seq x y z
N SER A 1 -18.64 -14.02 14.57
CA SER A 1 -18.21 -14.32 13.19
C SER A 1 -18.75 -13.24 12.27
N VAL A 2 -18.11 -13.04 11.12
CA VAL A 2 -18.61 -12.20 10.03
C VAL A 2 -19.00 -13.08 8.84
N ALA A 3 -19.72 -12.52 7.87
CA ALA A 3 -20.05 -13.24 6.63
C ALA A 3 -18.83 -13.31 5.70
N ASN A 4 -18.78 -14.31 4.81
CA ASN A 4 -17.62 -14.53 3.93
C ASN A 4 -17.39 -13.39 2.92
N GLU A 5 -18.44 -12.66 2.56
CA GLU A 5 -18.37 -11.52 1.66
C GLU A 5 -17.91 -10.24 2.40
N THR A 6 -17.82 -10.27 3.74
CA THR A 6 -17.35 -9.15 4.55
C THR A 6 -15.82 -9.20 4.63
N GLN A 7 -15.15 -8.19 4.08
CA GLN A 7 -13.70 -8.07 4.22
C GLN A 7 -13.31 -7.41 5.55
N ILE A 8 -12.37 -8.04 6.25
CA ILE A 8 -11.68 -7.50 7.42
C ILE A 8 -10.37 -6.87 6.98
N HIS A 9 -10.26 -5.57 7.22
CA HIS A 9 -9.05 -4.79 6.98
C HIS A 9 -8.37 -4.47 8.30
N THR A 10 -7.05 -4.54 8.34
CA THR A 10 -6.25 -4.07 9.48
C THR A 10 -5.16 -3.11 9.02
N HIS A 11 -4.88 -2.10 9.82
CA HIS A 11 -3.84 -1.11 9.56
C HIS A 11 -2.78 -1.15 10.66
N MET A 12 -1.51 -1.12 10.26
CA MET A 12 -0.36 -1.15 11.17
C MET A 12 0.56 0.04 10.90
N CYS A 13 0.67 0.94 11.88
CA CYS A 13 1.53 2.14 11.86
C CYS A 13 3.01 1.83 12.15
N TYR A 14 3.49 0.67 11.74
CA TYR A 14 4.87 0.23 11.95
C TYR A 14 5.45 -0.20 10.61
N SER A 15 6.78 -0.11 10.47
CA SER A 15 7.50 -0.45 9.24
C SER A 15 8.41 -1.67 9.36
N ASN A 16 8.65 -2.18 10.57
CA ASN A 16 9.53 -3.34 10.78
C ASN A 16 8.71 -4.61 11.04
N PHE A 17 8.58 -5.44 10.00
CA PHE A 17 7.65 -6.58 9.96
C PHE A 17 8.31 -7.92 10.22
N GLU A 18 9.63 -8.02 10.09
CA GLU A 18 10.33 -9.31 10.06
C GLU A 18 10.11 -10.10 11.35
N ASP A 19 10.09 -9.41 12.49
CA ASP A 19 9.95 -10.03 13.81
C ASP A 19 8.53 -10.50 14.14
N ILE A 20 7.51 -10.02 13.42
CA ILE A 20 6.09 -10.23 13.77
C ILE A 20 5.23 -10.81 12.63
N VAL A 21 5.84 -11.19 11.51
CA VAL A 21 5.13 -11.67 10.31
C VAL A 21 4.17 -12.82 10.61
N ASP A 22 4.56 -13.76 11.49
CA ASP A 22 3.73 -14.91 11.85
C ASP A 22 2.52 -14.50 12.69
N ALA A 23 2.68 -13.51 13.58
CA ALA A 23 1.57 -12.97 14.36
C ALA A 23 0.56 -12.25 13.44
N ILE A 24 1.05 -11.53 12.43
CA ILE A 24 0.21 -10.84 11.44
C ILE A 24 -0.57 -11.86 10.60
N ARG A 25 0.09 -12.92 10.14
CA ARG A 25 -0.57 -14.03 9.44
C ARG A 25 -1.65 -14.68 10.31
N ALA A 26 -1.38 -14.85 11.61
CA ALA A 26 -2.33 -15.42 12.56
C ALA A 26 -3.55 -14.52 12.84
N LEU A 27 -3.51 -13.22 12.51
CA LEU A 27 -4.71 -12.35 12.56
C LEU A 27 -5.76 -12.75 11.52
N ASP A 28 -5.35 -13.45 10.47
CA ASP A 28 -6.22 -13.94 9.40
C ASP A 28 -7.03 -12.81 8.69
N ALA A 29 -6.57 -11.57 8.75
CA ALA A 29 -7.22 -10.45 8.07
C ALA A 29 -7.18 -10.62 6.55
N ASP A 30 -8.23 -10.18 5.85
CA ASP A 30 -8.34 -10.28 4.39
C ASP A 30 -7.39 -9.31 3.67
N VAL A 31 -7.24 -8.11 4.24
CA VAL A 31 -6.35 -7.06 3.73
C VAL A 31 -5.59 -6.41 4.87
N ILE A 32 -4.28 -6.25 4.69
CA ILE A 32 -3.43 -5.48 5.60
C ILE A 32 -2.95 -4.21 4.91
N SER A 33 -2.89 -3.09 5.63
CA SER A 33 -2.31 -1.84 5.16
C SER A 33 -1.19 -1.40 6.08
N ILE A 34 -0.05 -1.06 5.48
CA ILE A 34 1.21 -0.86 6.19
C ILE A 34 1.80 0.49 5.79
N GLU A 35 2.36 1.20 6.77
CA GLU A 35 3.16 2.40 6.53
C GLU A 35 4.50 2.03 5.88
N THR A 36 4.73 2.47 4.64
CA THR A 36 5.93 2.11 3.87
C THR A 36 6.61 3.26 3.16
N SER A 37 6.00 4.45 3.04
CA SER A 37 6.60 5.52 2.24
C SER A 37 7.97 6.00 2.76
N ARG A 38 8.25 5.74 4.06
CA ARG A 38 9.49 6.11 4.75
C ARG A 38 10.45 4.95 5.00
N SER A 39 10.08 3.70 4.73
CA SER A 39 10.86 2.52 5.15
C SER A 39 11.99 2.13 4.17
N HIS A 40 12.35 3.00 3.23
CA HIS A 40 13.44 2.82 2.26
C HIS A 40 13.46 1.47 1.50
N GLY A 41 12.33 0.75 1.42
CA GLY A 41 12.22 -0.50 0.68
C GLY A 41 12.59 -1.76 1.47
N GLU A 42 12.96 -1.66 2.76
CA GLU A 42 13.31 -2.82 3.59
C GLU A 42 12.21 -3.88 3.58
N PHE A 43 10.95 -3.45 3.72
CA PHE A 43 9.81 -4.37 3.71
C PHE A 43 9.52 -4.99 2.33
N ILE A 44 9.76 -4.24 1.24
CA ILE A 44 9.62 -4.76 -0.13
C ILE A 44 10.64 -5.89 -0.35
N ASP A 45 11.84 -5.76 0.19
CA ASP A 45 12.86 -6.80 0.13
C ASP A 45 12.48 -8.04 0.96
N THR A 46 11.88 -7.88 2.15
CA THR A 46 11.33 -9.02 2.91
C THR A 46 10.28 -9.79 2.10
N LEU A 47 9.40 -9.08 1.37
CA LEU A 47 8.36 -9.69 0.53
C LEU A 47 8.92 -10.48 -0.66
N LYS A 48 10.11 -10.13 -1.17
CA LYS A 48 10.80 -10.94 -2.20
C LYS A 48 11.13 -12.36 -1.72
N HIS A 49 11.39 -12.51 -0.42
CA HIS A 49 11.75 -13.79 0.18
C HIS A 49 10.54 -14.51 0.79
N THR A 50 9.46 -13.77 1.05
CA THR A 50 8.27 -14.27 1.73
C THR A 50 7.01 -13.78 1.02
N THR A 51 6.40 -14.63 0.21
CA THR A 51 5.14 -14.29 -0.47
C THR A 51 4.02 -14.09 0.55
N TYR A 52 3.28 -12.98 0.41
CA TYR A 52 2.06 -12.73 1.16
C TYR A 52 0.84 -13.06 0.28
N GLU A 53 -0.02 -13.97 0.75
CA GLU A 53 -1.07 -14.59 -0.08
C GLU A 53 -2.44 -13.88 0.00
N LYS A 54 -2.53 -12.80 0.78
CA LYS A 54 -3.75 -12.00 1.01
C LYS A 54 -3.57 -10.56 0.55
N GLY A 55 -4.62 -9.75 0.70
CA GLY A 55 -4.58 -8.34 0.32
C GLY A 55 -3.49 -7.57 1.09
N ILE A 56 -2.71 -6.78 0.38
CA ILE A 56 -1.64 -5.96 0.96
C ILE A 56 -1.62 -4.57 0.36
N GLY A 57 -1.67 -3.57 1.23
CA GLY A 57 -1.60 -2.15 0.90
C GLY A 57 -0.30 -1.55 1.38
N LEU A 58 0.57 -1.18 0.45
CA LEU A 58 1.83 -0.49 0.75
C LEU A 58 1.58 1.02 0.59
N GLY A 59 1.77 1.78 1.66
CA GLY A 59 1.57 3.22 1.67
C GLY A 59 2.46 3.94 0.64
N VAL A 60 1.82 4.67 -0.29
CA VAL A 60 2.50 5.41 -1.37
C VAL A 60 2.53 6.93 -1.15
N TYR A 61 1.90 7.39 -0.06
CA TYR A 61 1.80 8.80 0.30
C TYR A 61 2.21 8.99 1.76
N ASP A 62 3.34 9.67 1.96
CA ASP A 62 3.81 10.14 3.27
C ASP A 62 2.85 11.20 3.82
N ILE A 63 1.89 10.75 4.62
CA ILE A 63 0.92 11.64 5.25
C ILE A 63 1.54 12.48 6.36
N HIS A 64 2.80 12.28 6.77
CA HIS A 64 3.47 13.09 7.78
C HIS A 64 4.22 14.30 7.20
N SER A 65 4.28 14.41 5.87
CA SER A 65 4.77 15.56 5.14
C SER A 65 3.62 16.42 4.60
N PRO A 66 3.70 17.76 4.63
CA PRO A 66 2.72 18.63 3.96
C PRO A 66 2.95 18.67 2.43
N ARG A 67 4.03 18.06 1.93
CA ARG A 67 4.34 18.04 0.49
C ARG A 67 3.33 17.18 -0.24
N VAL A 68 2.77 17.73 -1.32
CA VAL A 68 2.00 16.96 -2.29
C VAL A 68 2.97 16.17 -3.18
N PRO A 69 3.02 14.83 -3.08
CA PRO A 69 3.84 14.02 -3.99
C PRO A 69 3.27 14.08 -5.41
N SER A 70 4.15 14.03 -6.40
CA SER A 70 3.73 13.94 -7.81
C SER A 70 3.18 12.55 -8.13
N LYS A 71 2.38 12.48 -9.20
CA LYS A 71 1.89 11.20 -9.74
C LYS A 71 3.04 10.24 -10.05
N ASP A 72 4.12 10.72 -10.66
CA ASP A 72 5.24 9.86 -11.10
C ASP A 72 6.02 9.29 -9.91
N GLU A 73 6.16 10.04 -8.81
CA GLU A 73 6.74 9.53 -7.57
C GLU A 73 5.90 8.39 -6.98
N MET A 74 4.58 8.56 -6.90
CA MET A 74 3.67 7.50 -6.43
C MET A 74 3.67 6.30 -7.37
N TYR A 75 3.66 6.54 -8.68
CA TYR A 75 3.70 5.47 -9.68
C TYR A 75 4.95 4.62 -9.57
N LYS A 76 6.11 5.23 -9.30
CA LYS A 76 7.36 4.48 -9.07
C LYS A 76 7.26 3.53 -7.87
N ILE A 77 6.64 3.96 -6.78
CA ILE A 77 6.43 3.08 -5.60
C ILE A 77 5.48 1.94 -5.97
N VAL A 78 4.41 2.23 -6.72
CA VAL A 78 3.47 1.22 -7.23
C VAL A 78 4.19 0.20 -8.11
N GLU A 79 5.02 0.65 -9.05
CA GLU A 79 5.79 -0.21 -9.94
C GLU A 79 6.71 -1.16 -9.15
N GLN A 80 7.49 -0.61 -8.22
CA GLN A 80 8.36 -1.41 -7.33
C GLN A 80 7.57 -2.40 -6.46
N SER A 81 6.37 -2.01 -6.02
CA SER A 81 5.50 -2.89 -5.24
C SER A 81 4.98 -4.06 -6.08
N LEU A 82 4.66 -3.83 -7.36
CA LEU A 82 4.16 -4.85 -8.28
C LEU A 82 5.25 -5.85 -8.73
N GLU A 83 6.53 -5.55 -8.51
CA GLU A 83 7.61 -6.52 -8.71
C GLU A 83 7.60 -7.65 -7.66
N VAL A 84 7.01 -7.39 -6.49
CA VAL A 84 7.05 -8.31 -5.34
C VAL A 84 5.66 -8.78 -4.88
N CYS A 85 4.61 -8.03 -5.24
CA CYS A 85 3.22 -8.34 -4.91
C CYS A 85 2.43 -8.73 -6.16
N ASP A 86 1.64 -9.80 -6.08
CA ASP A 86 0.67 -10.12 -7.13
C ASP A 86 -0.33 -8.94 -7.28
N PRO A 87 -0.49 -8.38 -8.49
CA PRO A 87 -1.40 -7.27 -8.74
C PRO A 87 -2.84 -7.50 -8.27
N LYS A 88 -3.29 -8.77 -8.20
CA LYS A 88 -4.62 -9.15 -7.72
C LYS A 88 -4.83 -8.83 -6.24
N TYR A 89 -3.75 -8.88 -5.45
CA TYR A 89 -3.80 -8.69 -4.00
C TYR A 89 -3.26 -7.32 -3.56
N PHE A 90 -2.71 -6.53 -4.49
CA PHE A 90 -2.12 -5.24 -4.17
C PHE A 90 -3.14 -4.10 -4.06
N TRP A 91 -3.06 -3.33 -2.98
CA TRP A 91 -3.85 -2.13 -2.71
C TRP A 91 -2.95 -0.88 -2.73
N ILE A 92 -3.52 0.24 -3.18
CA ILE A 92 -2.84 1.54 -3.18
C ILE A 92 -3.58 2.44 -2.21
N ASN A 93 -2.88 2.88 -1.17
CA ASN A 93 -3.41 3.70 -0.08
C ASN A 93 -2.36 4.69 0.43
N PRO A 94 -2.77 5.73 1.19
CA PRO A 94 -1.83 6.54 1.97
C PRO A 94 -1.20 5.73 3.10
N ASP A 95 -0.10 6.23 3.67
CA ASP A 95 0.57 5.60 4.81
C ASP A 95 -0.34 5.44 6.03
N CYS A 96 -1.21 6.42 6.30
CA CYS A 96 -2.10 6.40 7.46
C CYS A 96 -3.31 7.33 7.23
N GLY A 97 -4.04 7.63 8.30
CA GLY A 97 -5.16 8.56 8.29
C GLY A 97 -4.74 9.99 7.97
N LEU A 98 -5.64 10.73 7.30
CA LEU A 98 -5.37 12.08 6.79
C LEU A 98 -5.76 13.21 7.75
N LYS A 99 -6.11 12.90 9.01
CA LYS A 99 -6.67 13.85 9.99
C LYS A 99 -5.78 15.08 10.23
N THR A 100 -4.46 14.92 10.13
CA THR A 100 -3.49 15.98 10.39
C THR A 100 -3.16 16.83 9.17
N ARG A 101 -3.70 16.48 7.99
CA ARG A 101 -3.43 17.15 6.71
C ARG A 101 -4.54 18.12 6.36
N ARG A 102 -4.22 19.07 5.47
CA ARG A 102 -5.17 20.06 4.99
C ARG A 102 -5.76 19.65 3.65
N THR A 103 -6.98 20.09 3.38
CA THR A 103 -7.72 19.71 2.16
C THR A 103 -6.96 20.10 0.89
N GLU A 104 -6.30 21.25 0.88
CA GLU A 104 -5.46 21.75 -0.21
C GLU A 104 -4.22 20.88 -0.49
N GLU A 105 -3.77 20.09 0.50
CA GLU A 105 -2.69 19.11 0.36
C GLU A 105 -3.26 17.75 -0.07
N VAL A 106 -4.37 17.34 0.55
CA VAL A 106 -4.94 15.99 0.44
C VAL A 106 -5.58 15.75 -0.92
N ILE A 107 -6.41 16.66 -1.41
CA ILE A 107 -7.13 16.47 -2.68
C ILE A 107 -6.15 16.20 -3.84
N PRO A 108 -5.16 17.06 -4.12
CA PRO A 108 -4.24 16.81 -5.23
C PRO A 108 -3.38 15.56 -5.01
N ALA A 109 -2.98 15.26 -3.78
CA ALA A 109 -2.23 14.02 -3.48
C ALA A 109 -3.06 12.76 -3.80
N LEU A 110 -4.34 12.74 -3.41
CA LEU A 110 -5.23 11.62 -3.72
C LEU A 110 -5.57 11.53 -5.21
N GLU A 111 -5.71 12.65 -5.90
CA GLU A 111 -5.88 12.67 -7.37
C GLU A 111 -4.68 12.07 -8.10
N HIS A 112 -3.46 12.45 -7.69
CA HIS A 112 -2.22 11.85 -8.20
C HIS A 112 -2.16 10.35 -7.92
N MET A 113 -2.53 9.92 -6.72
CA MET A 113 -2.54 8.50 -6.32
C MET A 113 -3.53 7.68 -7.17
N VAL A 114 -4.74 8.22 -7.40
CA VAL A 114 -5.74 7.58 -8.26
C VAL A 114 -5.26 7.51 -9.70
N GLN A 115 -4.58 8.53 -10.20
CA GLN A 115 -4.05 8.52 -11.56
C GLN A 115 -2.90 7.50 -11.71
N ALA A 116 -1.98 7.41 -10.75
CA ALA A 116 -0.95 6.38 -10.72
C ALA A 116 -1.56 4.96 -10.74
N ALA A 117 -2.64 4.73 -9.98
CA ALA A 117 -3.36 3.46 -10.00
C ALA A 117 -4.00 3.15 -11.37
N LYS A 118 -4.55 4.17 -12.06
CA LYS A 118 -5.12 4.00 -13.42
C LYS A 118 -4.05 3.67 -14.44
N ASP A 119 -2.89 4.32 -14.36
CA ASP A 119 -1.75 4.07 -15.23
C ASP A 119 -1.25 2.62 -15.05
N ALA A 120 -1.11 2.16 -13.80
CA ALA A 120 -0.70 0.79 -13.47
C ALA A 120 -1.69 -0.26 -13.99
N ARG A 121 -3.00 -0.04 -13.79
CA ARG A 121 -4.06 -0.93 -14.35
C ARG A 121 -4.03 -1.01 -15.87
N SER A 122 -3.66 0.07 -16.54
CA SER A 122 -3.60 0.10 -18.01
C SER A 122 -2.41 -0.71 -18.53
N LEU A 123 -1.26 -0.64 -17.85
CA LEU A 123 -0.09 -1.47 -18.14
C LEU A 123 -0.42 -2.96 -17.96
N LEU A 124 -1.04 -3.33 -16.84
CA LEU A 124 -1.38 -4.73 -16.54
C LEU A 124 -2.35 -5.35 -17.56
N LYS A 125 -3.29 -4.57 -18.10
CA LYS A 125 -4.18 -5.02 -19.19
C LYS A 125 -3.46 -5.24 -20.52
N THR A 126 -2.36 -4.53 -20.74
CA THR A 126 -1.59 -4.64 -21.99
C THR A 126 -0.67 -5.87 -21.97
N ASN A 127 -0.27 -6.31 -20.78
CA ASN A 127 0.62 -7.44 -20.56
C ASN A 127 -0.10 -8.78 -20.30
N ALA A 128 -1.44 -8.77 -20.23
CA ALA A 128 -2.30 -9.95 -20.03
C ALA A 128 -2.84 -10.48 -21.36
#